data_AF-A0A1Y2Q5X4-F1
#
_entry.id   AF-A0A1Y2Q5X4-F1
#
_cell.length_a   1.000
_cell.length_b   1.000
_cell.length_c   1.000
_cell.angle_alpha   90.00
_cell.angle_beta   90.00
_cell.angle_gamma   90.00
#
_symmetry.space_group_name_H-M   'P 1'
#
loop_
_entity.id
_entity.type
_entity.pdbx_description
1 polymer ?
#
loop_
_entity_poly.entity_id
_entity_poly.type
_entity_poly.pdbx_seq_one_letter_code
_entity_poly.pdbx_strand_id
1 'polypeptide(L)'
;MALPFETATQFAALGLTLVGGWFLGLASRSGGAKWRERYQDEELEHARYRDEAEERIRALQAELGAARKQAPAPAPVVEDAPGAGWRGWFGWGRDNLARIKGIDEAREKRLNELGIKTYREIEKMAPDDEAALEQRLEVAPGTIAGQGWREQAALLRAGNERAHAEKFGSP
;
A
#
# COMPACT_ATOMS: atom_id res chain seq x y z
N MET A 1 -24.37 -72.96 -18.22
CA MET A 1 -24.84 -71.86 -17.35
C MET A 1 -26.26 -71.54 -17.75
N ALA A 2 -27.24 -71.78 -16.88
CA ALA A 2 -28.62 -71.38 -17.14
C ALA A 2 -28.75 -69.86 -16.97
N LEU A 3 -29.48 -69.20 -17.87
CA LEU A 3 -29.71 -67.76 -17.77
C LEU A 3 -30.72 -67.50 -16.64
N PRO A 4 -30.47 -66.51 -15.76
CA PRO A 4 -31.24 -66.31 -14.53
C PRO A 4 -32.70 -65.85 -14.74
N PHE A 5 -33.14 -65.61 -15.98
CA PHE A 5 -34.49 -65.14 -16.29
C PHE A 5 -35.05 -65.92 -17.49
N GLU A 6 -36.06 -66.74 -17.23
CA GLU A 6 -36.67 -67.62 -18.26
C GLU A 6 -38.15 -67.30 -18.50
N THR A 7 -38.77 -66.46 -17.67
CA THR A 7 -40.22 -66.17 -17.77
C THR A 7 -40.51 -64.72 -18.17
N ALA A 8 -41.54 -64.51 -18.99
CA ALA A 8 -41.99 -63.17 -19.40
C ALA A 8 -42.34 -62.27 -18.21
N THR A 9 -42.84 -62.86 -17.12
CA THR A 9 -43.17 -62.17 -15.87
C THR A 9 -41.93 -61.60 -15.16
N GLN A 10 -40.78 -62.27 -15.23
CA GLN A 10 -39.52 -61.76 -14.67
C GLN A 10 -39.02 -60.52 -15.43
N PHE A 11 -39.13 -60.52 -16.77
CA PHE A 11 -38.81 -59.34 -17.58
C PHE A 11 -39.78 -58.19 -17.33
N ALA A 12 -41.08 -58.47 -17.14
CA ALA A 12 -42.06 -57.46 -16.77
C ALA A 12 -41.77 -56.83 -15.40
N ALA A 13 -41.38 -57.64 -14.41
CA ALA A 13 -40.99 -57.17 -13.09
C ALA A 13 -39.71 -56.32 -13.14
N LEU A 14 -38.70 -56.72 -13.93
CA LEU A 14 -37.48 -55.93 -14.16
C LEU A 14 -37.77 -54.60 -14.86
N GLY A 15 -38.66 -54.59 -15.85
CA GLY A 15 -39.09 -53.36 -16.51
C GLY A 15 -39.76 -52.39 -15.52
N LEU A 16 -40.66 -52.90 -14.68
CA LEU A 16 -41.34 -52.10 -13.66
C LEU A 16 -40.37 -51.52 -12.63
N THR A 17 -39.39 -52.29 -12.15
CA THR A 17 -38.40 -51.77 -11.18
C THR A 17 -37.46 -50.75 -11.81
N LEU A 18 -37.09 -50.92 -13.08
CA LEU A 18 -36.24 -49.98 -13.79
C LEU A 18 -36.96 -48.65 -14.06
N VAL A 19 -38.24 -48.71 -14.47
CA VAL A 19 -39.08 -47.51 -14.64
C VAL A 19 -39.35 -46.83 -13.29
N GLY A 20 -39.63 -47.62 -12.23
CA GLY A 20 -39.83 -47.10 -10.88
C GLY A 20 -38.57 -46.42 -10.31
N GLY A 21 -37.40 -47.04 -10.48
CA GLY A 21 -36.11 -46.49 -10.07
C GLY A 21 -35.75 -45.23 -10.86
N TRP A 22 -36.05 -45.19 -12.16
CA TRP A 22 -35.85 -44.01 -12.99
C TRP A 22 -36.72 -42.82 -12.55
N PHE A 23 -38.00 -43.07 -12.27
CA PHE A 23 -38.91 -42.04 -11.74
C PHE A 23 -38.46 -41.52 -10.37
N LEU A 24 -38.05 -42.42 -9.47
CA LEU A 24 -37.56 -42.06 -8.14
C LEU A 24 -36.26 -41.23 -8.20
N GLY A 25 -35.37 -41.57 -9.12
CA GLY A 25 -34.14 -40.82 -9.37
C GLY A 25 -34.40 -39.43 -9.96
N LEU A 26 -35.35 -39.31 -10.90
CA LEU A 26 -35.70 -38.03 -11.52
C LEU A 26 -36.40 -37.08 -10.55
N ALA A 27 -37.31 -37.63 -9.72
CA ALA A 27 -37.97 -36.87 -8.65
C ALA A 27 -36.95 -36.33 -7.63
N SER A 28 -35.94 -37.13 -7.28
CA SER A 28 -34.87 -36.73 -6.35
C SER A 28 -33.93 -35.64 -6.91
N ARG A 29 -33.89 -35.43 -8.23
CA ARG A 29 -33.05 -34.39 -8.88
C ARG A 29 -33.72 -33.00 -8.94
N SER A 30 -35.02 -32.91 -8.64
CA SER A 30 -35.79 -31.67 -8.72
C SER A 30 -35.46 -30.63 -7.62
N GLY A 31 -34.67 -31.00 -6.60
CA GLY A 31 -34.28 -30.10 -5.51
C GLY A 31 -33.32 -28.96 -5.88
N GLY A 32 -32.71 -28.98 -7.08
CA GLY A 32 -31.70 -28.00 -7.50
C GLY A 32 -32.23 -26.66 -8.03
N ALA A 33 -33.54 -26.49 -8.21
CA ALA A 33 -34.11 -25.23 -8.72
C ALA A 33 -34.06 -24.10 -7.69
N LYS A 34 -34.41 -24.40 -6.43
CA LYS A 34 -34.45 -23.40 -5.33
C LYS A 34 -33.07 -22.93 -4.85
N TRP A 35 -32.03 -23.70 -5.12
CA TRP A 35 -30.65 -23.29 -4.81
C TRP A 35 -30.07 -22.39 -5.91
N ARG A 36 -30.46 -22.61 -7.17
CA ARG A 36 -30.06 -21.77 -8.31
C ARG A 36 -30.68 -20.38 -8.29
N GLU A 37 -31.89 -20.23 -7.77
CA GLU A 37 -32.55 -18.92 -7.66
C GLU A 37 -31.82 -18.02 -6.65
N ARG A 38 -31.48 -18.56 -5.47
CA ARG A 38 -30.70 -17.84 -4.45
C ARG A 38 -29.29 -17.48 -4.92
N TYR A 39 -28.62 -18.39 -5.62
CA TYR A 39 -27.31 -18.10 -6.22
C TYR A 39 -27.38 -17.02 -7.30
N GLN A 40 -28.42 -17.03 -8.16
CA GLN A 40 -28.61 -16.00 -9.18
C GLN A 40 -28.92 -14.63 -8.56
N ASP A 41 -29.68 -14.59 -7.48
CA ASP A 41 -29.99 -13.36 -6.75
C ASP A 41 -28.72 -12.76 -6.11
N GLU A 42 -27.87 -13.60 -5.51
CA GLU A 42 -26.56 -13.19 -5.00
C GLU A 42 -25.63 -12.67 -6.11
N GLU A 43 -25.59 -13.33 -7.28
CA GLU A 43 -24.79 -12.86 -8.43
C GLU A 43 -25.27 -11.51 -8.97
N LEU A 44 -26.59 -11.27 -9.03
CA LEU A 44 -27.16 -9.99 -9.46
C LEU A 44 -26.81 -8.86 -8.49
N GLU A 45 -26.88 -9.11 -7.18
CA GLU A 45 -26.48 -8.13 -6.17
C GLU A 45 -24.98 -7.80 -6.24
N HIS A 46 -24.12 -8.81 -6.46
CA HIS A 46 -22.69 -8.58 -6.67
C HIS A 46 -22.39 -7.82 -7.97
N ALA A 47 -23.12 -8.09 -9.04
CA ALA A 47 -23.00 -7.34 -10.30
C ALA A 47 -23.40 -5.87 -10.09
N ARG A 48 -24.55 -5.62 -9.43
CA ARG A 48 -25.01 -4.26 -9.09
C ARG A 48 -23.99 -3.49 -8.27
N TYR A 49 -23.42 -4.12 -7.23
CA TYR A 49 -22.40 -3.47 -6.40
C TYR A 49 -21.16 -3.04 -7.22
N ARG A 50 -20.73 -3.89 -8.16
CA ARG A 50 -19.59 -3.58 -9.03
C ARG A 50 -19.92 -2.43 -9.99
N ASP A 51 -21.09 -2.47 -10.61
CA ASP A 51 -21.53 -1.42 -11.53
C ASP A 51 -21.66 -0.06 -10.81
N GLU A 52 -22.29 -0.03 -9.63
CA GLU A 52 -22.40 1.19 -8.81
C GLU A 52 -21.04 1.75 -8.38
N ALA A 53 -20.09 0.88 -8.01
CA ALA A 53 -18.74 1.29 -7.65
C ALA A 53 -17.99 1.89 -8.86
N GLU A 54 -18.11 1.27 -10.04
CA GLU A 54 -17.52 1.78 -11.28
C GLU A 54 -18.12 3.13 -11.69
N GLU A 55 -19.43 3.30 -11.55
CA GLU A 55 -20.10 4.58 -11.80
C GLU A 55 -19.63 5.67 -10.85
N ARG A 56 -19.52 5.36 -9.55
CA ARG A 56 -19.00 6.30 -8.54
C ARG A 56 -17.58 6.74 -8.85
N ILE A 57 -16.70 5.81 -9.25
CA ILE A 57 -15.32 6.12 -9.65
C ILE A 57 -15.31 7.04 -10.86
N ARG A 58 -16.12 6.73 -11.88
CA ARG A 58 -16.22 7.54 -13.10
C ARG A 58 -16.73 8.95 -12.81
N ALA A 59 -17.73 9.09 -11.94
CA ALA A 59 -18.27 10.38 -11.53
C ALA A 59 -17.19 11.23 -10.83
N LEU A 60 -16.48 10.65 -9.84
CA LEU A 60 -15.39 11.34 -9.15
C LEU A 60 -14.25 11.74 -10.11
N GLN A 61 -13.90 10.89 -11.07
CA GLN A 61 -12.89 11.22 -12.07
C GLN A 61 -13.33 12.38 -12.96
N ALA A 62 -14.60 12.44 -13.34
CA ALA A 62 -15.15 13.55 -14.12
C ALA A 62 -15.15 14.86 -13.31
N GLU A 63 -15.53 14.81 -12.03
CA GLU A 63 -15.46 15.95 -11.12
C GLU A 63 -14.03 16.45 -10.93
N LEU A 64 -13.07 15.55 -10.65
CA LEU A 64 -11.64 15.90 -10.57
C LEU A 64 -11.13 16.50 -11.87
N GLY A 65 -11.55 15.96 -13.02
CA GLY A 65 -11.21 16.48 -14.34
C GLY A 65 -11.78 17.87 -14.58
N ALA A 66 -13.02 18.13 -14.16
CA ALA A 66 -13.66 19.45 -14.25
C ALA A 66 -13.00 20.45 -13.30
N ALA A 67 -12.74 20.07 -12.06
CA ALA A 67 -12.04 20.88 -11.07
C ALA A 67 -10.62 21.25 -11.54
N ARG A 68 -9.88 20.30 -12.13
CA ARG A 68 -8.55 20.56 -12.68
C ARG A 68 -8.56 21.55 -13.85
N LYS A 69 -9.63 21.58 -14.66
CA LYS A 69 -9.80 22.55 -15.75
C LYS A 69 -10.19 23.94 -15.26
N GLN A 70 -10.91 24.02 -14.15
CA GLN A 70 -11.33 25.27 -13.53
C GLN A 70 -10.27 25.88 -12.62
N ALA A 71 -9.41 25.05 -12.04
CA ALA A 71 -8.28 25.52 -11.24
C ALA A 71 -7.29 26.28 -12.16
N PRO A 72 -6.83 27.49 -11.76
CA PRO A 72 -5.72 28.12 -12.44
C PRO A 72 -4.53 27.16 -12.44
N ALA A 73 -3.80 27.12 -13.57
CA ALA A 73 -2.60 26.28 -13.68
C ALA A 73 -1.73 26.50 -12.43
N PRO A 74 -1.38 25.43 -11.70
CA PRO A 74 -0.52 25.60 -10.54
C PRO A 74 0.75 26.31 -11.04
N ALA A 75 1.10 27.42 -10.40
CA ALA A 75 2.41 28.04 -10.59
C ALA A 75 3.46 26.92 -10.52
N PRO A 76 4.54 26.95 -11.32
CA PRO A 76 5.52 25.88 -11.36
C PRO A 76 6.02 25.65 -9.94
N VAL A 77 5.48 24.60 -9.32
CA VAL A 77 6.07 23.99 -8.13
C VAL A 77 7.43 23.53 -8.61
N VAL A 78 8.47 24.22 -8.17
CA VAL A 78 9.83 23.69 -8.19
C VAL A 78 9.72 22.26 -7.69
N GLU A 79 9.91 21.32 -8.61
CA GLU A 79 9.82 19.89 -8.37
C GLU A 79 10.87 19.53 -7.32
N ASP A 80 10.49 19.54 -6.05
CA ASP A 80 11.16 18.77 -5.03
C ASP A 80 10.94 17.30 -5.44
N ALA A 81 11.97 16.75 -6.09
CA ALA A 81 12.08 15.51 -6.85
C ALA A 81 11.00 14.42 -6.65
N PRO A 82 10.62 13.69 -7.72
CA PRO A 82 9.74 12.52 -7.64
C PRO A 82 10.43 11.42 -6.83
N GLY A 83 10.10 11.33 -5.55
CA GLY A 83 10.66 10.34 -4.62
C GLY A 83 10.21 10.52 -3.18
N ALA A 84 9.76 11.70 -2.77
CA ALA A 84 9.48 12.02 -1.37
C ALA A 84 8.30 11.25 -0.74
N GLY A 85 7.32 10.79 -1.54
CA GLY A 85 6.15 10.06 -1.03
C GLY A 85 6.39 8.55 -0.85
N TRP A 86 7.15 7.92 -1.75
CA TRP A 86 7.40 6.47 -1.73
C TRP A 86 8.66 6.09 -0.94
N ARG A 87 9.67 6.98 -0.87
CA ARG A 87 10.87 6.79 -0.01
C ARG A 87 10.59 6.77 1.49
N GLY A 88 9.48 7.36 1.93
CA GLY A 88 9.09 7.38 3.34
C GLY A 88 8.45 6.08 3.83
N TRP A 89 7.83 5.30 2.92
CA TRP A 89 7.15 4.05 3.25
C TRP A 89 8.08 2.82 3.12
N PHE A 90 8.96 2.83 2.13
CA PHE A 90 10.01 1.82 1.97
C PHE A 90 11.36 2.48 2.27
N GLY A 91 12.02 2.10 3.37
CA GLY A 91 13.24 2.68 3.93
C GLY A 91 14.52 2.67 3.05
N TRP A 92 14.41 3.09 1.80
CA TRP A 92 15.49 3.33 0.82
C TRP A 92 15.83 4.83 0.69
N GLY A 93 15.38 5.65 1.64
CA GLY A 93 15.72 7.06 1.76
C GLY A 93 16.63 7.30 2.95
N ARG A 94 17.75 6.59 3.06
CA ARG A 94 18.77 6.94 4.06
C ARG A 94 19.74 7.92 3.42
N ASP A 95 19.74 9.14 3.92
CA ASP A 95 20.75 10.13 3.57
C ASP A 95 22.03 9.84 4.36
N ASN A 96 23.19 10.18 3.79
CA ASN A 96 24.47 10.01 4.48
C ASN A 96 24.66 11.17 5.46
N LEU A 97 24.23 10.97 6.71
CA LEU A 97 24.27 12.02 7.74
C LEU A 97 25.72 12.40 8.10
N ALA A 98 26.69 11.51 7.88
CA ALA A 98 28.11 11.81 8.13
C ALA A 98 28.69 12.89 7.20
N ARG A 99 27.93 13.36 6.19
CA ARG A 99 28.30 14.54 5.40
C ARG A 99 28.12 15.86 6.15
N ILE A 100 27.33 15.88 7.22
CA ILE A 100 27.16 17.06 8.07
C ILE A 100 28.38 17.16 8.99
N LYS A 101 29.04 18.32 9.00
CA LYS A 101 30.20 18.57 9.85
C LYS A 101 29.79 18.47 11.31
N GLY A 102 30.44 17.55 12.02
CA GLY A 102 30.13 17.21 13.41
C GLY A 102 29.35 15.91 13.60
N ILE A 103 28.89 15.26 12.52
CA ILE A 103 28.33 13.91 12.57
C ILE A 103 29.40 12.91 12.13
N ASP A 104 30.11 12.32 13.09
CA ASP A 104 31.01 11.20 12.81
C ASP A 104 30.20 9.91 12.54
N GLU A 105 30.82 8.87 11.96
CA GLU A 105 30.16 7.57 11.70
C GLU A 105 29.50 6.97 12.96
N ALA A 106 30.14 7.11 14.12
CA ALA A 106 29.58 6.65 15.40
C ALA A 106 28.30 7.43 15.78
N ARG A 107 28.25 8.71 15.44
CA ARG A 107 27.14 9.61 15.73
C ARG A 107 26.00 9.43 14.73
N GLU A 108 26.31 9.22 13.46
CA GLU A 108 25.35 8.80 12.43
C GLU A 108 24.69 7.47 12.82
N LYS A 109 25.47 6.48 13.29
CA LYS A 109 24.90 5.20 13.72
C LYS A 109 23.90 5.39 14.86
N ARG A 110 24.25 6.19 15.87
CA ARG A 110 23.32 6.55 16.96
C ARG A 110 22.07 7.25 16.41
N LEU A 111 22.20 8.25 15.53
CA LEU A 111 21.04 8.91 14.90
C LEU A 111 20.14 7.94 14.14
N ASN A 112 20.73 7.01 13.40
CA ASN A 112 20.01 5.97 12.67
C ASN A 112 19.27 5.00 13.61
N GLU A 113 19.85 4.67 14.77
CA GLU A 113 19.21 3.89 15.85
C GLU A 113 18.03 4.65 16.47
N LEU A 114 18.10 5.98 16.50
CA LEU A 114 17.02 6.87 16.94
C LEU A 114 15.93 7.06 15.87
N GLY A 115 16.10 6.47 14.70
CA GLY A 115 15.15 6.56 13.59
C GLY A 115 15.33 7.78 12.68
N ILE A 116 16.29 8.66 13.00
CA ILE A 116 16.63 9.83 12.18
C ILE A 116 17.60 9.36 11.09
N LYS A 117 17.13 9.35 9.86
CA LYS A 117 17.81 8.73 8.72
C LYS A 117 17.93 9.67 7.51
N THR A 118 17.28 10.83 7.56
CA THR A 118 17.24 11.80 6.45
C THR A 118 17.69 13.20 6.86
N TYR A 119 18.22 13.97 5.91
CA TYR A 119 18.53 15.39 6.13
C TYR A 119 17.28 16.20 6.49
N ARG A 120 16.12 15.81 5.95
CA ARG A 120 14.83 16.46 6.20
C ARG A 120 14.38 16.33 7.66
N GLU A 121 14.68 15.21 8.31
CA GLU A 121 14.36 15.02 9.73
C GLU A 121 15.26 15.87 10.61
N ILE A 122 16.53 16.02 10.26
CA ILE A 122 17.46 16.93 10.95
C ILE A 122 17.01 18.38 10.76
N GLU A 123 16.68 18.81 9.55
CA GLU A 123 16.21 20.18 9.26
C GLU A 123 15.00 20.60 10.10
N LYS A 124 14.03 19.68 10.25
CA LYS A 124 12.76 19.91 10.97
C LYS A 124 12.86 19.79 12.49
N MET A 125 14.02 19.42 13.01
CA MET A 125 14.24 19.23 14.44
C MET A 125 14.00 20.53 15.23
N ALA A 126 13.27 20.43 16.35
CA ALA A 126 13.06 21.55 17.25
C ALA A 126 14.26 21.70 18.21
N PRO A 127 14.47 22.89 18.81
CA PRO A 127 15.54 23.10 19.81
C PRO A 127 15.45 22.12 20.99
N ASP A 128 14.24 21.71 21.39
CA ASP A 128 14.02 20.73 22.45
C ASP A 128 14.47 19.32 22.02
N ASP A 129 14.27 18.96 20.75
CA ASP A 129 14.71 17.69 20.18
C ASP A 129 16.24 17.64 20.05
N GLU A 130 16.87 18.76 19.70
CA GLU A 130 18.33 18.93 19.68
C GLU A 130 18.92 18.68 21.08
N ALA A 131 18.36 19.31 22.11
CA ALA A 131 18.80 19.12 23.50
C ALA A 131 18.62 17.68 23.99
N ALA A 132 17.49 17.03 23.64
CA ALA A 132 17.25 15.63 23.94
C ALA A 132 18.26 14.71 23.23
N LEU A 133 18.62 15.03 21.98
CA LEU A 133 19.64 14.30 21.23
C LEU A 133 21.03 14.49 21.79
N GLU A 134 21.38 15.71 22.22
CA GLU A 134 22.67 15.98 22.85
C GLU A 134 22.86 15.17 24.12
N GLN A 135 21.84 15.09 24.96
CA GLN A 135 21.85 14.24 26.15
C GLN A 135 22.02 12.76 25.81
N ARG A 136 21.31 12.26 24.78
CA ARG A 136 21.40 10.85 24.35
C ARG A 136 22.71 10.51 23.63
N LEU A 137 23.31 11.49 22.97
CA LEU A 137 24.59 11.37 22.30
C LEU A 137 25.77 11.62 23.26
N GLU A 138 25.48 12.01 24.51
CA GLU A 138 26.46 12.36 25.56
C GLU A 138 27.41 13.48 25.11
N VAL A 139 26.90 14.44 24.34
CA VAL A 139 27.66 15.62 23.88
C VAL A 139 27.25 16.86 24.68
N ALA A 140 28.11 17.87 24.69
CA ALA A 140 27.83 19.11 25.41
C ALA A 140 26.56 19.79 24.86
N PRO A 141 25.69 20.33 25.73
CA PRO A 141 24.48 21.00 25.28
C PRO A 141 24.82 22.22 24.44
N GLY A 142 24.10 22.41 23.33
CA GLY A 142 24.34 23.45 22.33
C GLY A 142 25.42 23.12 21.30
N THR A 143 25.95 21.89 21.26
CA THR A 143 26.89 21.45 20.23
C THR A 143 26.21 21.33 18.86
N ILE A 144 25.00 20.78 18.79
CA ILE A 144 24.24 20.59 17.54
C ILE A 144 23.81 21.95 16.97
N ALA A 145 23.29 22.83 17.84
CA ALA A 145 22.93 24.19 17.50
C ALA A 145 24.15 25.03 17.09
N GLY A 146 25.25 24.95 17.84
CA GLY A 146 26.49 25.68 17.57
C GLY A 146 27.21 25.24 16.30
N GLN A 147 27.03 23.98 15.88
CA GLN A 147 27.56 23.46 14.62
C GLN A 147 26.58 23.65 13.45
N GLY A 148 25.37 24.16 13.68
CA GLY A 148 24.42 24.49 12.63
C GLY A 148 23.97 23.28 11.80
N TRP A 149 23.79 22.11 12.43
CA TRP A 149 23.45 20.87 11.71
C TRP A 149 22.19 21.00 10.85
N ARG A 150 21.21 21.79 11.30
CA ARG A 150 19.96 22.08 10.55
C ARG A 150 20.22 22.86 9.27
N GLU A 151 21.05 23.90 9.34
CA GLU A 151 21.41 24.70 8.17
C GLU A 151 22.22 23.87 7.16
N GLN A 152 23.15 23.03 7.65
CA GLN A 152 23.91 22.11 6.82
C GLN A 152 23.01 21.07 6.15
N ALA A 153 22.08 20.47 6.89
CA ALA A 153 21.11 19.52 6.38
C ALA A 153 20.21 20.15 5.30
N ALA A 154 19.76 21.39 5.50
CA ALA A 154 18.98 22.13 4.51
C ALA A 154 19.78 22.39 3.22
N LEU A 155 21.06 22.76 3.33
CA LEU A 155 21.95 22.96 2.18
C LEU A 155 22.21 21.66 1.39
N LEU A 156 22.45 20.55 2.09
CA LEU A 156 22.66 19.24 1.48
C LEU A 156 21.38 18.73 0.81
N ARG A 157 20.21 18.94 1.43
CA ARG A 157 18.90 18.58 0.88
C ARG A 157 18.53 19.40 -0.36
N ALA A 158 18.89 20.67 -0.39
CA ALA A 158 18.72 21.54 -1.56
C ALA A 158 19.66 21.18 -2.74
N GLY A 159 20.50 20.14 -2.60
CA GLY A 159 21.48 19.74 -3.60
C GLY A 159 22.63 20.74 -3.76
N ASN A 160 22.75 21.70 -2.83
CA ASN A 160 23.76 22.75 -2.90
C ASN A 160 25.04 22.32 -2.19
N GLU A 161 25.58 21.16 -2.62
CA GLU A 161 26.80 20.56 -2.08
C GLU A 161 28.00 21.51 -2.22
N ARG A 162 28.02 22.35 -3.26
CA ARG A 162 29.06 23.38 -3.47
C ARG A 162 28.99 24.47 -2.40
N ALA A 163 27.81 25.01 -2.10
CA ALA A 163 27.67 26.03 -1.05
C ALA A 163 27.94 25.46 0.36
N HIS A 164 27.63 24.17 0.59
CA HIS A 164 28.02 23.48 1.82
C HIS A 164 29.55 23.38 1.93
N ALA A 165 30.23 22.92 0.88
CA ALA A 165 31.69 22.84 0.85
C ALA A 165 32.37 24.22 0.95
N GLU A 166 31.77 25.29 0.41
CA GLU A 166 32.28 26.66 0.51
C GLU A 166 32.10 27.26 1.92
N LYS A 167 30.95 27.05 2.58
CA LYS A 167 30.69 27.59 3.92
C LYS A 167 31.33 26.80 5.05
N PHE A 168 31.40 25.48 4.92
CA PHE A 168 31.77 24.56 6.00
C PHE A 168 33.00 23.70 5.69
N GLY A 169 33.57 23.82 4.48
CA GLY A 169 34.69 23.01 4.03
C GLY A 169 34.27 21.62 3.55
N SER A 170 35.05 21.02 2.65
CA SER A 170 34.82 19.63 2.19
C SER A 170 34.83 18.66 3.38
N PRO A 171 33.96 17.61 3.40
CA PRO A 171 33.90 16.59 4.44
C PRO A 171 35.27 16.04 4.85
#